data_AF-A0A5D3E3F3-F1
#
_entry.id   AF-A0A5D3E3F3-F1
#
_cell.length_a   1.000
_cell.length_b   1.000
_cell.length_c   1.000
_cell.angle_alpha   90.00
_cell.angle_beta   90.00
_cell.angle_gamma   90.00
#
_symmetry.space_group_name_H-M   'P 1'
#
loop_
_entity.id
_entity.type
_entity.pdbx_description
1 polymer ?
#
loop_
_entity_poly.entity_id
_entity_poly.type
_entity_poly.pdbx_seq_one_letter_code
_entity_poly.pdbx_strand_id
1 'polypeptide(L)'
;MSSSNPSGKAQRDRLVEIEEQMLYLVEVPDPIRYLESRVDEISEKANMIDAVAGRVKGLPIQELLARVDALEENTNARRTTNYERGESSSGFGAHMEERVGELDNAQKTLLEMINGMSEDFRVTLDVVRNEIADVNARLSLTMRAMANQAPAGGAISVSKVKVPEPKPFCGARDAKALENYIFDLEQYFKATNTIAEEAKIRGTP
;
A
#
# COMPACT_ATOMS: atom_id res chain seq x y z
N MET A 1 7.19 76.46 111.10
CA MET A 1 6.84 76.51 109.66
C MET A 1 6.61 75.08 109.20
N SER A 2 5.38 74.74 108.82
CA SER A 2 5.02 73.38 108.38
C SER A 2 5.36 73.21 106.90
N SER A 3 6.29 72.31 106.60
CA SER A 3 6.64 71.92 105.23
C SER A 3 5.49 71.08 104.64
N SER A 4 4.76 71.66 103.69
CA SER A 4 3.76 70.96 102.88
C SER A 4 4.48 70.01 101.92
N ASN A 5 4.37 68.69 102.14
CA ASN A 5 5.03 67.68 101.30
C ASN A 5 4.53 67.72 99.84
N PRO A 6 5.34 68.18 98.87
CA PRO A 6 4.94 68.28 97.47
C PRO A 6 4.80 66.91 96.79
N SER A 7 5.36 65.86 97.39
CA SER A 7 5.39 64.48 96.88
C SER A 7 3.99 63.85 96.74
N GLY A 8 3.09 64.09 97.70
CA GLY A 8 1.76 63.46 97.70
C GLY A 8 0.80 64.02 96.66
N LYS A 9 1.01 65.25 96.17
CA LYS A 9 0.17 65.84 95.11
C LYS A 9 0.56 65.30 93.74
N ALA A 10 1.86 65.29 93.42
CA ALA A 10 2.38 64.75 92.16
C ALA A 10 2.04 63.25 91.97
N GLN A 11 1.98 62.47 93.05
CA GLN A 11 1.57 61.07 92.99
C GLN A 11 0.08 60.89 92.65
N ARG A 12 -0.80 61.76 93.16
CA ARG A 12 -2.24 61.70 92.83
C ARG A 12 -2.51 62.16 91.41
N ASP A 13 -1.83 63.22 90.95
CA ASP A 13 -2.00 63.73 89.59
C ASP A 13 -1.56 62.68 88.55
N ARG A 14 -0.47 61.95 88.82
CA ARG A 14 -0.06 60.79 87.99
C ARG A 14 -1.05 59.65 88.00
N LEU A 15 -1.70 59.40 89.14
CA LEU A 15 -2.70 58.32 89.24
C LEU A 15 -3.95 58.67 88.42
N VAL A 16 -4.38 59.94 88.44
CA VAL A 16 -5.49 60.44 87.61
C VAL A 16 -5.13 60.40 86.13
N GLU A 17 -3.91 60.79 85.75
CA GLU A 17 -3.44 60.70 84.36
C GLU A 17 -3.39 59.25 83.87
N ILE A 18 -2.95 58.31 84.72
CA ILE A 18 -3.00 56.87 84.41
C ILE A 18 -4.45 56.38 84.30
N GLU A 19 -5.35 56.83 85.18
CA GLU A 19 -6.76 56.46 85.13
C GLU A 19 -7.46 56.98 83.85
N GLU A 20 -7.15 58.20 83.41
CA GLU A 20 -7.62 58.73 82.12
C GLU A 20 -7.03 57.96 80.93
N GLN A 21 -5.74 57.61 80.97
CA GLN A 21 -5.12 56.77 79.93
C GLN A 21 -5.72 55.35 79.91
N MET A 22 -6.06 54.79 81.07
CA MET A 22 -6.75 53.51 81.17
C MET A 22 -8.17 53.60 80.60
N LEU A 23 -8.90 54.69 80.84
CA LEU A 23 -10.24 54.89 80.29
C LEU A 23 -10.22 54.99 78.75
N TYR A 24 -9.20 55.66 78.18
CA TYR A 24 -8.98 55.73 76.73
C TYR A 24 -8.59 54.36 76.12
N LEU A 25 -7.97 53.47 76.89
CA LEU A 25 -7.61 52.10 76.47
C LEU A 25 -8.75 51.08 76.67
N VAL A 26 -9.74 51.37 77.52
CA VAL A 26 -10.91 50.51 77.75
C VAL A 26 -11.85 50.49 76.55
N GLU A 27 -11.93 51.59 75.81
CA GLU A 27 -12.70 51.67 74.57
C GLU A 27 -11.81 51.25 73.40
N VAL A 28 -12.12 50.10 72.78
CA VAL A 28 -11.34 49.58 71.65
C VAL A 28 -11.33 50.63 70.53
N PRO A 29 -10.17 51.24 70.19
CA PRO A 29 -10.09 52.30 69.20
C PRO A 29 -10.67 51.87 67.86
N ASP A 30 -11.40 52.75 67.18
CA ASP A 30 -12.00 52.49 65.86
C ASP A 30 -11.04 51.87 64.83
N PRO A 31 -9.73 52.24 64.77
CA PRO A 31 -8.77 51.56 63.89
C PRO A 31 -8.57 50.08 64.21
N ILE A 32 -8.62 49.68 65.49
CA ILE A 32 -8.50 48.27 65.91
C ILE A 32 -9.74 47.50 65.47
N ARG A 33 -10.93 48.05 65.68
CA ARG A 33 -12.19 47.43 65.20
C ARG A 33 -12.23 47.28 63.69
N TYR A 34 -11.70 48.27 62.96
CA TYR A 34 -11.56 48.20 61.50
C TYR A 34 -10.59 47.09 61.07
N LEU A 35 -9.45 46.96 61.76
CA LEU A 35 -8.49 45.89 61.48
C LEU A 35 -9.04 44.50 61.83
N GLU A 36 -9.78 44.35 62.93
CA GLU A 36 -10.47 43.10 63.28
C GLU A 36 -11.44 42.69 62.17
N SER A 37 -12.32 43.61 61.72
CA SER A 37 -13.22 43.34 60.60
C SER A 37 -12.47 42.98 59.32
N ARG A 38 -11.30 43.58 59.08
CA ARG A 38 -10.48 43.26 57.91
C ARG A 38 -9.86 41.88 58.01
N VAL A 39 -9.43 41.47 59.20
CA VAL A 39 -8.88 40.13 59.48
C VAL A 39 -9.97 39.07 59.33
N ASP A 40 -11.18 39.33 59.82
CA ASP A 40 -12.32 38.42 59.67
C ASP A 40 -12.68 38.21 58.19
N GLU A 41 -12.74 39.28 57.39
CA GLU A 41 -13.01 39.16 55.95
C GLU A 41 -11.88 38.42 55.21
N ILE A 42 -10.62 38.61 55.62
CA ILE A 42 -9.47 37.88 55.06
C ILE A 42 -9.57 36.39 55.42
N SER A 43 -9.94 36.07 56.66
CA SER A 43 -10.15 34.71 57.14
C SER A 43 -11.23 33.99 56.33
N GLU A 44 -12.37 34.65 56.08
CA GLU A 44 -13.44 34.10 55.25
C GLU A 44 -13.00 33.85 53.80
N LYS A 45 -12.27 34.81 53.21
CA LYS A 45 -11.69 34.65 51.87
C LYS A 45 -10.68 33.51 51.79
N ALA A 46 -9.86 33.32 52.82
CA ALA A 46 -8.91 32.21 52.90
C ALA A 46 -9.63 30.86 52.93
N ASN A 47 -10.69 30.73 53.73
CA ASN A 47 -11.51 29.51 53.77
C ASN A 47 -12.13 29.17 52.39
N MET A 48 -12.56 30.19 51.63
CA MET A 48 -13.07 30.01 50.27
C MET A 48 -11.98 29.54 49.29
N ILE A 49 -10.75 30.07 49.41
CA ILE A 49 -9.60 29.64 48.60
C ILE A 49 -9.27 28.18 48.88
N ASP A 50 -9.25 27.76 50.15
CA ASP A 50 -8.99 26.37 50.54
C ASP A 50 -10.06 25.42 49.97
N ALA A 51 -11.33 25.82 50.00
CA ALA A 51 -12.42 25.05 49.39
C ALA A 51 -12.25 24.91 47.86
N VAL A 52 -11.81 25.96 47.17
CA VAL A 52 -11.53 25.93 45.72
C VAL A 52 -10.30 25.08 45.41
N ALA A 53 -9.22 25.20 46.19
CA ALA A 53 -8.00 24.42 46.04
C ALA A 53 -8.28 22.91 46.20
N GLY A 54 -9.13 22.53 47.16
CA GLY A 54 -9.61 21.15 47.31
C GLY A 54 -10.34 20.62 46.08
N ARG A 55 -11.17 21.45 45.42
CA ARG A 55 -11.87 21.08 44.18
C ARG A 55 -10.92 20.92 43.01
N VAL A 56 -9.96 21.83 42.84
CA VAL A 56 -8.92 21.76 41.78
C VAL A 56 -8.12 20.47 41.90
N LYS A 57 -7.80 20.05 43.14
CA LYS A 57 -7.11 18.79 43.42
C LYS A 57 -7.87 17.53 42.99
N GLY A 58 -9.19 17.60 42.95
CA GLY A 58 -10.06 16.52 42.46
C GLY A 58 -10.43 16.62 40.98
N LEU A 59 -9.94 17.63 40.24
CA LEU A 59 -10.27 17.76 38.83
C LEU A 59 -9.48 16.73 37.99
N PRO A 60 -10.11 16.18 36.93
CA PRO A 60 -9.44 15.32 35.96
C PRO A 60 -8.20 15.97 35.33
N ILE A 61 -8.09 17.31 35.33
CA ILE A 61 -6.96 18.03 34.77
C ILE A 61 -5.68 17.85 35.59
N GLN A 62 -5.77 17.76 36.92
CA GLN A 62 -4.59 17.52 37.77
C GLN A 62 -4.12 16.07 37.66
N GLU A 63 -5.06 15.13 37.56
CA GLU A 63 -4.75 13.74 37.23
C GLU A 63 -4.13 13.61 35.83
N LEU A 64 -4.61 14.40 34.86
CA LEU A 64 -4.05 14.46 33.51
C LEU A 64 -2.62 15.01 33.51
N LEU A 65 -2.35 16.09 34.27
CA LEU A 65 -1.00 16.63 34.42
C LEU A 65 -0.04 15.59 35.02
N ALA A 66 -0.44 14.94 36.11
CA ALA A 66 0.39 13.88 36.72
C ALA A 66 0.63 12.69 35.77
N ARG A 67 -0.36 12.36 34.91
CA ARG A 67 -0.20 11.34 33.86
C ARG A 67 0.72 11.79 32.73
N VAL A 68 0.71 13.08 32.37
CA VAL A 68 1.62 13.66 31.37
C VAL A 68 3.06 13.63 31.90
N ASP A 69 3.28 14.03 33.15
CA ASP A 69 4.61 14.00 33.78
C ASP A 69 5.17 12.57 33.81
N ALA A 70 4.36 11.58 34.23
CA ALA A 70 4.76 10.18 34.24
C ALA A 70 5.01 9.60 32.83
N LEU A 71 4.25 10.06 31.84
CA LEU A 71 4.43 9.64 30.44
C LEU A 71 5.71 10.25 29.84
N GLU A 72 6.01 11.50 30.16
CA GLU A 72 7.23 12.18 29.74
C GLU A 72 8.46 11.49 30.34
N GLU A 73 8.43 11.17 31.64
CA GLU A 73 9.48 10.42 32.32
C GLU A 73 9.69 9.03 31.69
N ASN A 74 8.61 8.28 31.43
CA ASN A 74 8.69 6.98 30.76
C ASN A 74 9.23 7.10 29.33
N THR A 75 8.82 8.11 28.57
CA THR A 75 9.31 8.30 27.20
C THR A 75 10.80 8.64 27.20
N ASN A 76 11.26 9.46 28.14
CA ASN A 76 12.67 9.79 28.29
C ASN A 76 13.49 8.59 28.77
N ALA A 77 12.98 7.80 29.72
CA ALA A 77 13.58 6.52 30.12
C ALA A 77 13.62 5.51 28.95
N ARG A 78 12.56 5.43 28.14
CA ARG A 78 12.54 4.60 26.94
C ARG A 78 13.59 5.07 25.93
N ARG A 79 13.74 6.39 25.74
CA ARG A 79 14.80 6.95 24.88
C ARG A 79 16.20 6.60 25.41
N THR A 80 16.46 6.68 26.71
CA THR A 80 17.76 6.28 27.28
C THR A 80 18.01 4.78 27.15
N THR A 81 17.01 3.92 27.39
CA THR A 81 17.13 2.46 27.17
C THR A 81 17.28 2.08 25.68
N ASN A 82 16.75 2.87 24.75
CA ASN A 82 16.90 2.64 23.32
C ASN A 82 18.28 2.99 22.77
N TYR A 83 19.13 3.70 23.53
CA TYR A 83 20.55 3.84 23.21
C TYR A 83 21.37 2.61 23.60
N GLU A 84 20.87 1.74 24.49
CA GLU A 84 21.43 0.40 24.71
C GLU A 84 20.72 -0.67 23.86
N ARG A 85 19.44 -0.46 23.49
CA ARG A 85 18.68 -1.34 22.58
C ARG A 85 18.77 -0.90 21.12
N GLY A 86 19.97 -0.45 20.73
CA GLY A 86 20.34 -0.07 19.37
C GLY A 86 20.79 -1.24 18.49
N GLU A 87 20.65 -2.49 18.93
CA GLU A 87 21.17 -3.65 18.17
C GLU A 87 20.20 -4.26 17.14
N SER A 88 18.95 -3.80 17.03
CA SER A 88 17.98 -4.39 16.07
C SER A 88 17.60 -3.51 14.88
N SER A 89 18.12 -2.30 14.75
CA SER A 89 17.89 -1.48 13.53
C SER A 89 18.98 -1.67 12.47
N SER A 90 20.22 -1.97 12.88
CA SER A 90 21.35 -2.21 11.97
C SER A 90 21.17 -3.50 11.15
N GLY A 91 20.71 -4.58 11.78
CA GLY A 91 20.52 -5.88 11.12
C GLY A 91 19.40 -5.89 10.08
N PHE A 92 18.34 -5.10 10.26
CA PHE A 92 17.25 -5.01 9.27
C PHE A 92 17.71 -4.32 7.98
N GLY A 93 18.48 -3.24 8.09
CA GLY A 93 19.08 -2.56 6.94
C GLY A 93 20.05 -3.47 6.18
N ALA A 94 20.96 -4.12 6.91
CA ALA A 94 21.93 -5.05 6.32
C ALA A 94 21.26 -6.24 5.62
N HIS A 95 20.24 -6.86 6.24
CA HIS A 95 19.49 -7.95 5.62
C HIS A 95 18.71 -7.49 4.38
N MET A 96 18.12 -6.29 4.39
CA MET A 96 17.44 -5.77 3.19
C MET A 96 18.42 -5.47 2.05
N GLU A 97 19.60 -4.94 2.36
CA GLU A 97 20.66 -4.70 1.38
C GLU A 97 21.19 -6.00 0.76
N GLU A 98 21.40 -7.03 1.58
CA GLU A 98 21.74 -8.39 1.12
C GLU A 98 20.66 -8.95 0.19
N ARG A 99 19.40 -8.90 0.60
CA ARG A 99 18.26 -9.39 -0.21
C ARG A 99 18.09 -8.64 -1.53
N VAL A 100 18.40 -7.35 -1.56
CA VAL A 100 18.39 -6.55 -2.80
C VAL A 100 19.55 -6.97 -3.71
N GLY A 101 20.74 -7.21 -3.16
CA GLY A 101 21.88 -7.73 -3.92
C GLY A 101 21.62 -9.13 -4.48
N GLU A 102 21.02 -10.04 -3.70
CA GLU A 102 20.59 -11.36 -4.17
C GLU A 102 19.56 -11.25 -5.31
N LEU A 103 18.59 -10.34 -5.19
CA LEU A 103 17.58 -10.10 -6.21
C LEU A 103 18.20 -9.57 -7.52
N ASP A 104 19.14 -8.63 -7.44
CA ASP A 104 19.85 -8.08 -8.60
C ASP A 104 20.66 -9.16 -9.33
N ASN A 105 21.38 -10.00 -8.58
CA ASN A 105 22.10 -11.14 -9.13
C ASN A 105 21.15 -12.15 -9.79
N ALA A 106 20.02 -12.48 -9.15
CA ALA A 106 19.03 -13.38 -9.72
C ALA A 106 18.42 -12.82 -11.01
N GLN A 107 18.12 -11.51 -11.05
CA GLN A 107 17.63 -10.83 -12.25
C GLN A 107 18.65 -10.88 -13.38
N LYS A 108 19.93 -10.64 -13.08
CA LYS A 108 21.02 -10.74 -14.06
C LYS A 108 21.14 -12.15 -14.63
N THR A 109 21.12 -13.18 -13.78
CA THR A 109 21.18 -14.58 -14.23
C THR A 109 19.99 -14.94 -15.11
N LEU A 110 18.77 -14.51 -14.75
CA LEU A 110 17.59 -14.73 -15.59
C LEU A 110 17.71 -14.07 -16.96
N LEU A 111 18.26 -12.85 -17.01
CA LEU A 111 18.46 -12.14 -18.27
C LEU A 111 19.49 -12.85 -19.16
N GLU A 112 20.59 -13.33 -18.60
CA GLU A 112 21.60 -14.12 -19.31
C GLU A 112 21.01 -15.42 -19.88
N MET A 113 20.20 -16.13 -19.09
CA MET A 113 19.50 -17.34 -19.55
C MET A 113 18.51 -17.04 -20.69
N ILE A 114 17.72 -15.98 -20.56
CA ILE A 114 16.76 -15.58 -21.61
C ILE A 114 17.49 -15.19 -22.89
N ASN A 115 18.59 -14.45 -22.78
CA ASN A 115 19.40 -14.08 -23.94
C ASN A 115 20.02 -15.30 -24.62
N GLY A 116 20.56 -16.24 -23.83
CA GLY A 116 21.09 -17.51 -24.36
C GLY A 116 20.04 -18.29 -25.13
N MET A 117 18.86 -18.52 -24.54
CA MET A 117 17.76 -19.22 -25.22
C MET A 117 17.27 -18.47 -26.47
N SER A 118 17.20 -17.13 -26.41
CA SER A 118 16.77 -16.32 -27.54
C SER A 118 17.74 -16.41 -28.72
N GLU A 119 19.04 -16.49 -28.43
CA GLU A 119 20.07 -16.72 -29.45
C GLU A 119 19.94 -18.11 -30.09
N ASP A 120 19.76 -19.15 -29.29
CA ASP A 120 19.57 -20.53 -29.78
C ASP A 120 18.35 -20.65 -30.69
N PHE A 121 17.23 -19.98 -30.32
CA PHE A 121 16.04 -19.92 -31.16
C PHE A 121 16.30 -19.17 -32.46
N ARG A 122 17.06 -18.07 -32.42
CA ARG A 122 17.41 -17.30 -33.62
C ARG A 122 18.24 -18.12 -34.59
N VAL A 123 19.26 -18.83 -34.10
CA VAL A 123 20.09 -19.75 -34.91
C VAL A 123 19.23 -20.82 -35.56
N THR A 124 18.36 -21.47 -34.78
CA THR A 124 17.46 -22.51 -35.29
C THR A 124 16.51 -21.98 -36.36
N LEU A 125 15.94 -20.80 -36.13
CA LEU A 125 15.02 -20.15 -37.05
C LEU A 125 15.71 -19.74 -38.36
N ASP A 126 16.95 -19.29 -38.31
CA ASP A 126 17.73 -18.98 -39.53
C ASP A 126 18.03 -20.25 -40.34
N VAL A 127 18.33 -21.38 -39.70
CA VAL A 127 18.45 -22.68 -40.38
C VAL A 127 17.14 -23.04 -41.08
N VAL A 128 16.01 -22.97 -40.39
CA VAL A 128 14.69 -23.28 -40.96
C VAL A 128 14.34 -22.35 -42.14
N ARG A 129 14.62 -21.04 -42.02
CA ARG A 129 14.40 -20.09 -43.13
C ARG A 129 15.23 -20.45 -44.36
N ASN A 130 16.50 -20.84 -44.16
CA ASN A 130 17.39 -21.24 -45.25
C ASN A 130 16.94 -22.56 -45.90
N GLU A 131 16.49 -23.53 -45.11
CA GLU A 131 15.92 -24.79 -45.64
C GLU A 131 14.65 -24.56 -46.45
N ILE A 132 13.75 -23.68 -45.98
CA ILE A 132 12.55 -23.30 -46.75
C ILE A 132 12.94 -22.64 -48.08
N ALA A 133 13.94 -21.76 -48.07
CA ALA A 133 14.42 -21.13 -49.29
C ALA A 133 15.01 -22.17 -50.28
N ASP A 134 15.80 -23.13 -49.78
CA ASP A 134 16.33 -24.23 -50.60
C ASP A 134 15.22 -25.10 -51.19
N VAL A 135 14.27 -25.55 -50.37
CA VAL A 135 13.13 -26.36 -50.82
C VAL A 135 12.31 -25.61 -51.87
N ASN A 136 12.06 -24.31 -51.68
CA ASN A 136 11.36 -23.47 -52.66
C ASN A 136 12.12 -23.35 -53.98
N ALA A 137 13.45 -23.22 -53.93
CA ALA A 137 14.28 -23.19 -55.14
C ALA A 137 14.21 -24.53 -55.90
N ARG A 138 14.32 -25.66 -55.19
CA ARG A 138 14.22 -27.00 -55.77
C ARG A 138 12.84 -27.29 -56.35
N LEU A 139 11.77 -26.87 -55.67
CA LEU A 139 10.40 -26.98 -56.17
C LEU A 139 10.22 -26.18 -57.47
N SER A 140 10.68 -24.93 -57.49
CA SER A 140 10.60 -24.05 -58.67
C SER A 140 11.36 -24.63 -59.87
N LEU A 141 12.55 -25.19 -59.65
CA LEU A 141 13.32 -25.86 -60.69
C LEU A 141 12.60 -27.11 -61.23
N THR A 142 12.01 -27.91 -60.35
CA THR A 142 11.27 -29.12 -60.73
C THR A 142 10.02 -28.76 -61.55
N MET A 143 9.26 -27.76 -61.11
CA MET A 143 8.11 -27.22 -61.85
C MET A 143 8.52 -26.72 -63.25
N ARG A 144 9.63 -25.98 -63.36
CA ARG A 144 10.16 -25.52 -64.64
C ARG A 144 10.62 -26.67 -65.53
N ALA A 145 11.29 -27.67 -64.99
CA ALA A 145 11.72 -28.85 -65.75
C ALA A 145 10.52 -29.63 -66.29
N MET A 146 9.47 -29.83 -65.50
CA MET A 146 8.22 -30.47 -65.94
C MET A 146 7.51 -29.66 -67.04
N ALA A 147 7.44 -28.34 -66.89
CA ALA A 147 6.87 -27.46 -67.91
C ALA A 147 7.67 -27.53 -69.23
N ASN A 148 8.99 -27.61 -69.16
CA ASN A 148 9.86 -27.74 -70.34
C ASN A 148 9.85 -29.14 -70.98
N GLN A 149 9.39 -30.18 -70.27
CA GLN A 149 9.18 -31.53 -70.84
C GLN A 149 7.80 -31.73 -71.46
N ALA A 150 6.88 -30.78 -71.28
CA ALA A 150 5.61 -30.78 -72.00
C ALA A 150 5.87 -30.54 -73.50
N PRO A 151 5.37 -31.37 -74.42
CA PRO A 151 5.59 -31.18 -75.85
C PRO A 151 5.15 -29.78 -76.31
N ALA A 152 6.05 -29.05 -76.97
CA ALA A 152 5.76 -27.78 -77.61
C ALA A 152 4.67 -27.97 -78.68
N GLY A 153 3.41 -27.76 -78.28
CA GLY A 153 2.24 -27.84 -79.16
C GLY A 153 1.35 -29.07 -79.02
N GLY A 154 1.58 -29.96 -78.05
CA GLY A 154 0.72 -31.12 -77.81
C GLY A 154 0.03 -31.02 -76.46
N ALA A 155 -1.30 -30.91 -76.45
CA ALA A 155 -2.10 -30.96 -75.23
C ALA A 155 -1.70 -32.21 -74.42
N ILE A 156 -1.14 -32.01 -73.23
CA ILE A 156 -1.04 -33.09 -72.24
C ILE A 156 -2.49 -33.47 -71.95
N SER A 157 -2.95 -34.58 -72.52
CA SER A 157 -4.21 -35.18 -72.17
C SER A 157 -4.07 -35.73 -70.75
N VAL A 158 -4.24 -34.85 -69.77
CA VAL A 158 -4.63 -35.27 -68.42
C VAL A 158 -5.89 -36.09 -68.67
N SER A 159 -5.80 -37.42 -68.49
CA SER A 159 -6.98 -38.26 -68.62
C SER A 159 -7.97 -37.70 -67.61
N LYS A 160 -9.06 -37.11 -68.10
CA LYS A 160 -10.12 -36.57 -67.26
C LYS A 160 -10.75 -37.77 -66.57
N VAL A 161 -10.19 -38.16 -65.42
CA VAL A 161 -10.69 -39.24 -64.58
C VAL A 161 -12.12 -38.84 -64.23
N LYS A 162 -13.09 -39.50 -64.87
CA LYS A 162 -14.50 -39.27 -64.56
C LYS A 162 -14.75 -39.88 -63.20
N VAL A 163 -14.97 -39.03 -62.20
CA VAL A 163 -15.39 -39.46 -60.87
C VAL A 163 -16.77 -40.13 -61.02
N PRO A 164 -16.95 -41.39 -60.60
CA PRO A 164 -18.24 -42.06 -60.68
C PRO A 164 -19.25 -41.37 -59.77
N GLU A 165 -20.47 -41.19 -60.25
CA GLU A 165 -21.55 -40.58 -59.46
C GLU A 165 -21.97 -41.48 -58.28
N PRO A 166 -22.31 -40.90 -57.13
CA PRO A 166 -22.78 -41.65 -55.98
C PRO A 166 -24.16 -42.27 -56.26
N LYS A 167 -24.42 -43.42 -55.67
CA LYS A 167 -25.69 -44.15 -55.87
C LYS A 167 -26.87 -43.34 -55.30
N PRO A 168 -28.03 -43.31 -55.97
CA PRO A 168 -29.22 -42.62 -55.45
C PRO A 168 -29.71 -43.23 -54.12
N PHE A 169 -30.16 -42.38 -53.20
CA PHE A 169 -30.79 -42.84 -51.98
C PHE A 169 -32.22 -43.32 -52.23
N CYS A 170 -32.49 -44.60 -51.97
CA CYS A 170 -33.79 -45.23 -52.22
C CYS A 170 -34.82 -45.01 -51.11
N GLY A 171 -34.64 -44.03 -50.21
CA GLY A 171 -35.63 -43.68 -49.18
C GLY A 171 -35.73 -44.69 -48.02
N ALA A 172 -34.69 -45.50 -47.78
CA ALA A 172 -34.66 -46.44 -46.67
C ALA A 172 -34.78 -45.71 -45.33
N ARG A 173 -35.66 -46.17 -44.42
CA ARG A 173 -35.77 -45.63 -43.05
C ARG A 173 -34.69 -46.21 -42.13
N ASP A 174 -33.43 -46.10 -42.59
CA ASP A 174 -32.25 -46.60 -41.90
C ASP A 174 -31.23 -45.46 -41.80
N ALA A 175 -30.84 -45.13 -40.57
CA ALA A 175 -29.95 -44.00 -40.30
C ALA A 175 -28.56 -44.19 -40.96
N LYS A 176 -28.06 -45.42 -41.00
CA LYS A 176 -26.76 -45.75 -41.57
C LYS A 176 -26.77 -45.63 -43.10
N ALA A 177 -27.88 -46.00 -43.74
CA ALA A 177 -28.06 -45.82 -45.18
C ALA A 177 -28.08 -44.34 -45.58
N LEU A 178 -28.71 -43.48 -44.76
CA LEU A 178 -28.70 -42.04 -44.97
C LEU A 178 -27.30 -41.43 -44.76
N GLU A 179 -26.61 -41.83 -43.70
CA GLU A 179 -25.25 -41.37 -43.40
C GLU A 179 -24.26 -41.76 -44.49
N ASN A 180 -24.29 -43.00 -44.97
CA ASN A 180 -23.44 -43.45 -46.08
C ASN A 180 -23.70 -42.66 -47.37
N TYR A 181 -24.96 -42.35 -47.68
CA TYR A 181 -25.31 -41.56 -48.86
C TYR A 181 -24.77 -40.13 -48.78
N ILE A 182 -24.90 -39.49 -47.63
CA ILE A 182 -24.35 -38.15 -47.39
C ILE A 182 -22.82 -38.19 -47.50
N PHE A 183 -22.17 -39.19 -46.91
CA PHE A 183 -20.73 -39.38 -47.00
C PHE A 183 -20.26 -39.54 -48.46
N ASP A 184 -20.93 -40.39 -49.24
CA ASP A 184 -20.60 -40.61 -50.66
C ASP A 184 -20.76 -39.31 -51.49
N LEU A 185 -21.77 -38.49 -51.20
CA LEU A 185 -21.95 -37.18 -51.82
C LEU A 185 -20.82 -36.21 -51.48
N GLU A 186 -20.43 -36.13 -50.21
CA GLU A 186 -19.32 -35.26 -49.80
C GLU A 186 -18.01 -35.64 -50.48
N GLN A 187 -17.72 -36.94 -50.55
CA GLN A 187 -16.51 -37.44 -51.19
C GLN A 187 -16.52 -37.19 -52.70
N TYR A 188 -17.69 -37.33 -53.34
CA TYR A 188 -17.87 -36.96 -54.75
C TYR A 188 -17.56 -35.47 -54.98
N PHE A 189 -18.17 -34.57 -54.21
CA PHE A 189 -17.95 -33.12 -54.39
C PHE A 189 -16.51 -32.69 -54.09
N LYS A 190 -15.87 -33.28 -53.08
CA LYS A 190 -14.44 -33.05 -52.80
C LYS A 190 -13.57 -33.46 -53.98
N ALA A 191 -13.83 -34.62 -54.58
CA ALA A 191 -13.08 -35.14 -55.72
C ALA A 191 -13.36 -34.37 -57.03
N THR A 192 -14.57 -33.84 -57.23
CA THR A 192 -14.88 -33.03 -58.42
C THR A 192 -14.37 -31.60 -58.30
N ASN A 193 -14.34 -31.01 -57.10
CA ASN A 193 -13.87 -29.63 -56.91
C ASN A 193 -12.35 -29.49 -57.03
N THR A 194 -11.57 -30.50 -56.62
CA THR A 194 -10.12 -30.53 -56.91
C THR A 194 -9.84 -30.52 -58.42
N ILE A 195 -10.65 -31.21 -59.22
CA ILE A 195 -10.54 -31.20 -60.69
C ILE A 195 -10.94 -29.83 -61.28
N ALA A 196 -11.91 -29.13 -60.67
CA ALA A 196 -12.37 -27.82 -61.13
C ALA A 196 -11.38 -26.68 -60.81
N GLU A 197 -10.75 -26.68 -59.63
CA GLU A 197 -9.71 -25.72 -59.26
C GLU A 197 -8.43 -25.90 -60.12
N GLU A 198 -8.04 -27.14 -60.43
CA GLU A 198 -6.94 -27.41 -61.38
C GLU A 198 -7.22 -26.93 -62.82
N ALA A 199 -8.49 -26.85 -63.22
CA ALA A 199 -8.90 -26.30 -64.52
C ALA A 199 -8.86 -24.76 -64.53
N LYS A 200 -9.12 -24.12 -63.38
CA LYS A 200 -9.11 -22.66 -63.23
C LYS A 200 -7.69 -22.08 -63.18
N ILE A 201 -6.73 -22.81 -62.62
CA ILE A 201 -5.29 -22.47 -62.66
C ILE A 201 -4.72 -22.51 -64.10
N ARG A 202 -5.36 -23.27 -65.02
CA ARG A 202 -5.00 -23.32 -66.45
C ARG A 202 -5.71 -22.29 -67.32
N GLY A 203 -6.65 -21.52 -66.76
CA GLY A 203 -7.50 -20.58 -67.48
C GLY A 203 -7.32 -19.14 -67.03
N THR A 204 -6.12 -18.58 -67.23
CA THR A 204 -5.92 -17.13 -67.26
C THR A 204 -4.99 -16.79 -68.44
N PRO A 205 -5.30 -15.73 -69.22
CA PRO A 205 -4.55 -15.34 -70.41
C PRO A 205 -3.11 -14.91 -70.10
#